data_AF-A0A6A6YZM4-F1
#
_entry.id   AF-A0A6A6YZM4-F1
#
_cell.length_a   1.000
_cell.length_b   1.000
_cell.length_c   1.000
_cell.angle_alpha   90.00
_cell.angle_beta   90.00
_cell.angle_gamma   90.00
#
_symmetry.space_group_name_H-M   'P 1'
#
loop_
_entity.id
_entity.type
_entity.pdbx_description
1 polymer ?
#
loop_
_entity_poly.entity_id
_entity_poly.type
_entity_poly.pdbx_seq_one_letter_code
_entity_poly.pdbx_strand_id
1 'polypeptide(L)'
;MSTIASPRASTSIRSPSSSRTSLEGPSGRPAAPGTTRRNRAALRDYYGLKGTQPPSSPDPSSRTPLAPEEPEDDGISELDKDGFDAPGYVNGILSKQGLSGVLRVESDLVSQIRNLDGERKSLVYDNYSKLIAATDTIRKMRTNMDPLAPTTSTLSPAISHIAEIAAVLSKDMQDRTPSAPSITLVKEGGEGKQGARETVRWVLDAPRRLRELVDEGKEEEADKEWEVVSAVLEKWRGVKGVKEVGMECEAIILNEET
;
A
#
# COMPACT_ATOMS: atom_id res chain seq x y z
N MET A 1 6.10 -14.19 -72.99
CA MET A 1 6.28 -12.72 -72.96
C MET A 1 6.03 -12.28 -71.51
N SER A 2 7.06 -12.31 -70.68
CA SER A 2 7.84 -11.13 -70.20
C SER A 2 7.09 -10.42 -69.05
N THR A 3 7.36 -10.71 -67.77
CA THR A 3 8.44 -10.20 -66.87
C THR A 3 8.38 -8.71 -66.50
N ILE A 4 8.38 -8.49 -65.18
CA ILE A 4 8.83 -7.31 -64.39
C ILE A 4 7.80 -6.21 -64.07
N ALA A 5 7.49 -6.07 -62.76
CA ALA A 5 7.61 -4.80 -62.04
C ALA A 5 7.71 -5.06 -60.51
N SER A 6 8.76 -4.51 -59.89
CA SER A 6 9.23 -4.74 -58.53
C SER A 6 8.33 -4.16 -57.42
N PRO A 7 8.35 -4.72 -56.19
CA PRO A 7 7.94 -3.99 -55.00
C PRO A 7 9.13 -3.18 -54.45
N ARG A 8 8.88 -1.88 -54.24
CA ARG A 8 9.83 -0.90 -53.69
C ARG A 8 10.08 -1.20 -52.21
N ALA A 9 11.34 -1.35 -51.82
CA ALA A 9 11.75 -1.52 -50.43
C ALA A 9 11.47 -0.24 -49.62
N SER A 10 10.68 -0.35 -48.55
CA SER A 10 10.58 0.70 -47.53
C SER A 10 11.52 0.35 -46.39
N THR A 11 12.53 1.18 -46.19
CA THR A 11 13.50 1.09 -45.10
C THR A 11 12.82 1.36 -43.77
N SER A 12 12.63 0.30 -42.97
CA SER A 12 12.18 0.40 -41.59
C SER A 12 13.33 0.94 -40.73
N ILE A 13 13.31 2.24 -40.44
CA ILE A 13 14.18 2.86 -39.45
C ILE A 13 13.61 2.50 -38.08
N ARG A 14 14.14 1.41 -37.52
CA ARG A 14 13.97 0.99 -36.14
C ARG A 14 14.63 2.03 -35.23
N SER A 15 13.84 2.92 -34.65
CA SER A 15 14.28 3.73 -33.51
C SER A 15 14.15 2.91 -32.22
N PRO A 16 15.11 3.03 -31.28
CA PRO A 16 15.15 2.19 -30.09
C PRO A 16 14.04 2.58 -29.11
N SER A 17 13.23 1.60 -28.76
CA SER A 17 12.31 1.64 -27.62
C SER A 17 13.09 1.92 -26.35
N SER A 18 12.85 3.08 -25.73
CA SER A 18 13.21 3.31 -24.33
C SER A 18 12.00 2.98 -23.47
N SER A 19 12.00 1.77 -22.93
CA SER A 19 11.23 1.38 -21.77
C SER A 19 11.69 2.23 -20.59
N ARG A 20 10.94 3.27 -20.22
CA ARG A 20 11.05 3.90 -18.90
C ARG A 20 9.69 3.90 -18.25
N THR A 21 9.49 2.89 -17.42
CA THR A 21 8.51 2.86 -16.35
C THR A 21 8.75 4.08 -15.47
N SER A 22 7.86 5.07 -15.48
CA SER A 22 7.90 6.13 -14.48
C SER A 22 6.77 5.90 -13.49
N LEU A 23 7.18 5.62 -12.26
CA LEU A 23 6.35 5.47 -11.08
C LEU A 23 5.46 6.70 -10.89
N GLU A 24 4.24 6.40 -10.45
CA GLU A 24 3.26 7.27 -9.80
C GLU A 24 3.86 8.02 -8.59
N GLY A 25 3.46 9.29 -8.39
CA GLY A 25 3.73 10.07 -7.17
C GLY A 25 3.00 11.42 -7.20
N PRO A 26 2.51 11.94 -6.06
CA PRO A 26 1.10 12.29 -5.90
C PRO A 26 0.72 13.75 -6.19
N SER A 27 -0.57 13.93 -6.44
CA SER A 27 -1.30 15.19 -6.48
C SER A 27 -1.09 16.05 -5.23
N GLY A 28 -0.90 17.37 -5.38
CA GLY A 28 -0.92 18.32 -4.26
C GLY A 28 -0.48 19.76 -4.54
N ARG A 29 -1.48 20.66 -4.68
CA ARG A 29 -1.49 22.11 -4.35
C ARG A 29 -1.19 23.13 -5.49
N PRO A 30 -2.01 24.20 -5.66
CA PRO A 30 -1.76 25.24 -6.66
C PRO A 30 -0.60 26.12 -6.20
N ALA A 31 0.45 26.22 -7.03
CA ALA A 31 1.63 27.00 -6.71
C ALA A 31 1.54 28.42 -7.28
N ALA A 32 1.81 29.39 -6.41
CA ALA A 32 1.88 30.82 -6.65
C ALA A 32 2.76 31.22 -7.87
N PRO A 33 2.51 32.40 -8.50
CA PRO A 33 3.08 32.81 -9.79
C PRO A 33 4.62 32.94 -9.86
N GLY A 34 5.35 32.78 -8.75
CA GLY A 34 6.82 32.81 -8.72
C GLY A 34 7.51 31.48 -9.06
N THR A 35 6.81 30.34 -9.06
CA THR A 35 7.42 29.01 -9.24
C THR A 35 7.57 28.59 -10.71
N THR A 36 6.74 29.14 -11.58
CA THR A 36 6.72 28.83 -13.03
C THR A 36 7.99 29.28 -13.74
N ARG A 37 8.56 30.45 -13.36
CA ARG A 37 9.84 30.95 -13.91
C ARG A 37 11.03 30.06 -13.54
N ARG A 38 11.07 29.56 -12.29
CA ARG A 38 12.14 28.64 -11.83
C ARG A 38 12.05 27.28 -12.52
N ASN A 39 10.84 26.75 -12.67
CA ASN A 39 10.61 25.49 -13.38
C ASN A 39 10.97 25.61 -14.87
N ARG A 40 10.67 26.75 -15.50
CA ARG A 40 11.05 27.02 -16.90
C ARG A 40 12.57 27.12 -17.08
N ALA A 41 13.28 27.73 -16.13
CA ALA A 41 14.75 27.77 -16.16
C ALA A 41 15.37 26.37 -16.02
N ALA A 42 14.90 25.59 -15.05
CA ALA A 42 15.36 24.21 -14.83
C ALA A 42 15.12 23.30 -16.04
N LEU A 43 13.98 23.46 -16.74
CA LEU A 43 13.69 22.74 -17.98
C LEU A 43 14.63 23.17 -19.12
N ARG A 44 14.96 24.45 -19.24
CA ARG A 44 15.91 24.94 -20.27
C ARG A 44 17.32 24.41 -20.04
N ASP A 45 17.74 24.30 -18.79
CA ASP A 45 19.03 23.73 -18.40
C ASP A 45 19.06 22.21 -18.65
N TYR A 46 17.97 21.50 -18.35
CA TYR A 46 17.84 20.05 -18.59
C TYR A 46 17.89 19.68 -20.08
N TYR A 47 17.32 20.53 -20.95
CA TYR A 47 17.32 20.32 -22.40
C TYR A 47 18.47 21.03 -23.13
N GLY A 48 19.44 21.61 -22.41
CA GLY A 48 20.65 22.18 -23.01
C GLY A 48 20.41 23.34 -23.98
N LEU A 49 19.26 24.03 -23.88
CA LEU A 49 18.83 25.09 -24.81
C LEU A 49 19.62 26.41 -24.67
N LYS A 50 20.67 26.44 -23.84
CA LYS A 50 21.53 27.60 -23.64
C LYS A 50 22.82 27.44 -24.44
N GLY A 51 22.74 27.72 -25.74
CA GLY A 51 23.90 27.56 -26.62
C GLY A 51 23.73 28.02 -28.05
N THR A 52 23.02 29.12 -28.35
CA THR A 52 23.17 29.81 -29.64
C THR A 52 22.73 31.29 -29.57
N GLN A 53 23.51 32.15 -28.92
CA GLN A 53 23.58 33.56 -29.31
C GLN A 53 25.04 34.05 -29.19
N PRO A 54 25.59 34.73 -30.22
CA PRO A 54 26.93 35.30 -30.17
C PRO A 54 26.98 36.52 -29.23
N PRO A 55 28.16 36.85 -28.68
CA PRO A 55 28.29 37.84 -27.61
C PRO A 55 28.22 39.27 -28.16
N SER A 56 27.16 40.01 -27.83
CA SER A 56 27.19 41.48 -27.83
C SER A 56 27.40 41.97 -26.39
N SER A 57 28.44 42.79 -26.26
CA SER A 57 28.93 43.45 -25.05
C SER A 57 27.86 44.30 -24.33
N PRO A 58 27.96 44.49 -23.00
CA PRO A 58 27.08 45.39 -22.26
C PRO A 58 27.64 46.82 -22.34
N ASP A 59 26.89 47.74 -22.95
CA ASP A 59 27.16 49.18 -22.84
C ASP A 59 25.94 49.87 -22.21
N PRO A 60 26.07 50.47 -21.01
CA PRO A 60 24.94 51.03 -20.26
C PRO A 60 24.79 52.52 -20.58
N SER A 61 24.25 52.88 -21.75
CA SER A 61 23.84 54.26 -22.05
C SER A 61 22.79 54.33 -23.15
N SER A 62 21.52 54.19 -22.76
CA SER A 62 20.37 54.87 -23.39
C SER A 62 19.10 54.54 -22.61
N ARG A 63 18.93 55.21 -21.46
CA ARG A 63 17.59 55.36 -20.88
C ARG A 63 16.82 56.38 -21.73
N THR A 64 15.97 55.89 -22.61
CA THR A 64 14.89 56.69 -23.21
C THR A 64 13.57 56.23 -22.56
N PRO A 65 12.95 57.03 -21.68
CA PRO A 65 11.65 56.69 -21.12
C PRO A 65 10.56 57.21 -22.05
N LEU A 66 10.16 56.43 -23.06
CA LEU A 66 8.98 56.74 -23.86
C LEU A 66 8.42 55.51 -24.58
N ALA A 67 7.71 54.67 -23.83
CA ALA A 67 6.68 53.80 -24.36
C ALA A 67 5.65 53.56 -23.24
N PRO A 68 4.35 53.85 -23.44
CA PRO A 68 3.33 53.36 -22.53
C PRO A 68 3.42 51.84 -22.50
N GLU A 69 3.56 51.27 -21.30
CA GLU A 69 3.39 49.84 -21.11
C GLU A 69 1.96 49.49 -21.51
N GLU A 70 1.81 48.86 -22.68
CA GLU A 70 0.61 48.10 -22.97
C GLU A 70 0.46 47.03 -21.89
N PRO A 71 -0.74 46.80 -21.36
CA PRO A 71 -0.95 45.81 -20.32
C PRO A 71 -0.44 44.47 -20.85
N GLU A 72 0.41 43.79 -20.07
CA GLU A 72 0.77 42.40 -20.32
C GLU A 72 -0.54 41.59 -20.34
N ASP A 73 -1.07 41.37 -21.55
CA ASP A 73 -2.21 40.49 -21.77
C ASP A 73 -1.72 39.10 -21.34
N ASP A 74 -2.34 38.57 -20.29
CA ASP A 74 -2.24 37.17 -19.93
C ASP A 74 -2.27 36.37 -21.22
N GLY A 75 -1.29 35.48 -21.47
CA GLY A 75 -1.04 34.83 -22.77
C GLY A 75 -2.14 33.91 -23.32
N ILE A 76 -3.38 34.17 -22.93
CA ILE A 76 -4.66 33.66 -23.41
C ILE A 76 -5.06 34.52 -24.61
N SER A 77 -5.26 33.90 -25.78
CA SER A 77 -5.70 34.60 -26.98
C SER A 77 -6.99 35.37 -26.69
N GLU A 78 -7.18 36.57 -27.28
CA GLU A 78 -8.46 37.32 -27.18
C GLU A 78 -9.68 36.47 -27.58
N LEU A 79 -9.46 35.49 -28.46
CA LEU A 79 -10.47 34.52 -28.93
C LEU A 79 -10.89 33.50 -27.86
N ASP A 80 -10.04 33.26 -26.87
CA ASP A 80 -10.22 32.23 -25.83
C ASP A 80 -10.70 32.85 -24.49
N LYS A 81 -10.98 34.17 -24.47
CA LYS A 81 -11.47 34.87 -23.28
C LYS A 81 -12.94 34.51 -23.01
N ASP A 82 -13.27 34.29 -21.74
CA ASP A 82 -14.66 34.06 -21.32
C ASP A 82 -15.55 35.25 -21.69
N GLY A 83 -16.69 34.99 -22.31
CA GLY A 83 -17.61 36.04 -22.78
C GLY A 83 -17.20 36.71 -24.10
N PHE A 84 -16.42 36.02 -24.94
CA PHE A 84 -15.99 36.48 -26.27
C PHE A 84 -17.14 37.10 -27.10
N ASP A 85 -16.98 38.38 -27.44
CA ASP A 85 -17.89 39.12 -28.32
C ASP A 85 -17.41 39.11 -29.77
N ALA A 86 -17.93 38.17 -30.56
CA ALA A 86 -17.58 38.02 -31.97
C ALA A 86 -17.79 39.30 -32.82
N PRO A 87 -18.94 40.00 -32.77
CA PRO A 87 -19.13 41.21 -33.56
C PRO A 87 -18.18 42.34 -33.14
N GLY A 88 -17.91 42.53 -31.84
CA GLY A 88 -16.92 43.50 -31.35
C GLY A 88 -15.50 43.20 -31.83
N TYR A 89 -15.08 41.92 -31.80
CA TYR A 89 -13.78 41.49 -32.29
C TYR A 89 -13.61 41.74 -33.80
N VAL A 90 -14.62 41.40 -34.60
CA VAL A 90 -14.59 41.63 -36.06
C VAL A 90 -14.55 43.13 -36.37
N ASN A 91 -15.37 43.94 -35.70
CA ASN A 91 -15.33 45.40 -35.85
C ASN A 91 -13.98 46.00 -35.42
N GLY A 92 -13.35 45.43 -34.40
CA GLY A 92 -12.00 45.77 -33.97
C GLY A 92 -10.95 45.48 -35.05
N ILE A 93 -11.04 44.33 -35.72
CA ILE A 93 -10.13 43.99 -36.83
C ILE A 93 -10.36 44.90 -38.03
N LEU A 94 -11.62 45.13 -38.43
CA LEU A 94 -11.97 45.95 -39.59
C LEU A 94 -11.61 47.43 -39.40
N SER A 95 -11.61 47.93 -38.17
CA SER A 95 -11.21 49.30 -37.86
C SER A 95 -9.69 49.48 -37.77
N LYS A 96 -8.95 48.45 -37.33
CA LYS A 96 -7.49 48.51 -37.16
C LYS A 96 -6.69 48.07 -38.38
N GLN A 97 -7.20 47.13 -39.19
CA GLN A 97 -6.48 46.52 -40.30
C GLN A 97 -7.09 46.84 -41.67
N GLY A 98 -6.24 46.96 -42.68
CA GLY A 98 -6.67 47.01 -44.08
C GLY A 98 -7.04 45.63 -44.63
N LEU A 99 -7.64 45.59 -45.83
CA LEU A 99 -8.15 44.37 -46.47
C LEU A 99 -7.14 43.19 -46.49
N SER A 100 -5.86 43.46 -46.78
CA SER A 100 -4.82 42.43 -46.80
C SER A 100 -4.55 41.82 -45.42
N GLY A 101 -4.67 42.62 -44.36
CA GLY A 101 -4.57 42.16 -42.98
C GLY A 101 -5.76 41.31 -42.58
N VAL A 102 -6.98 41.75 -42.94
CA VAL A 102 -8.22 41.00 -42.72
C VAL A 102 -8.16 39.62 -43.38
N LEU A 103 -7.71 39.53 -44.64
CA LEU A 103 -7.57 38.25 -45.36
C LEU A 103 -6.52 37.32 -44.74
N ARG A 104 -5.44 37.87 -44.16
CA ARG A 104 -4.44 37.07 -43.42
C ARG A 104 -5.06 36.49 -42.15
N VAL A 105 -5.76 37.31 -41.37
CA VAL A 105 -6.45 36.85 -40.16
C VAL A 105 -7.50 35.79 -40.50
N GLU A 106 -8.25 35.95 -41.58
CA GLU A 106 -9.18 34.93 -42.06
C GLU A 106 -8.47 33.61 -42.38
N SER A 107 -7.39 33.66 -43.17
CA SER A 107 -6.61 32.47 -43.53
C SER A 107 -6.05 31.76 -42.30
N ASP A 108 -5.56 32.53 -41.32
CA ASP A 108 -5.03 32.00 -40.06
C ASP A 108 -6.14 31.34 -39.23
N LEU A 109 -7.30 32.00 -39.10
CA LEU A 109 -8.47 31.43 -38.41
C LEU A 109 -8.95 30.14 -39.07
N VAL A 110 -9.03 30.11 -40.41
CA VAL A 110 -9.42 28.90 -41.15
C VAL A 110 -8.42 27.76 -40.90
N SER A 111 -7.12 28.07 -40.83
CA SER A 111 -6.10 27.09 -40.48
C SER A 111 -6.26 26.58 -39.03
N GLN A 112 -6.49 27.48 -38.08
CA GLN A 112 -6.71 27.14 -36.67
C GLN A 112 -7.96 26.28 -36.47
N ILE A 113 -9.06 26.58 -37.17
CA ILE A 113 -10.29 25.77 -37.14
C ILE A 113 -10.01 24.33 -37.58
N ARG A 114 -9.25 24.16 -38.67
CA ARG A 114 -8.88 22.82 -39.17
C ARG A 114 -7.96 22.10 -38.20
N ASN A 115 -7.01 22.80 -37.59
CA ASN A 115 -6.12 22.23 -36.59
C ASN A 115 -6.89 21.77 -35.35
N LEU A 116 -7.78 22.61 -34.81
CA LEU A 116 -8.64 22.30 -33.67
C LEU A 116 -9.57 21.11 -33.95
N ASP A 117 -10.13 21.00 -35.16
CA ASP A 117 -10.93 19.83 -35.55
C ASP A 117 -10.06 18.55 -35.60
N GLY A 118 -8.82 18.66 -36.08
CA GLY A 118 -7.84 17.58 -36.04
C GLY A 118 -7.51 17.13 -34.62
N GLU A 119 -7.20 18.07 -33.73
CA GLU A 119 -6.92 17.82 -32.31
C GLU A 119 -8.12 17.19 -31.60
N ARG A 120 -9.32 17.74 -31.82
CA ARG A 120 -10.57 17.16 -31.29
C ARG A 120 -10.73 15.71 -31.73
N LYS A 121 -10.54 15.41 -33.01
CA LYS A 121 -10.62 14.04 -33.52
C LYS A 121 -9.57 13.15 -32.86
N SER A 122 -8.32 13.61 -32.77
CA SER A 122 -7.25 12.86 -32.11
C SER A 122 -7.59 12.52 -30.66
N LEU A 123 -8.09 13.49 -29.89
CA LEU A 123 -8.52 13.28 -28.50
C LEU A 123 -9.64 12.25 -28.40
N VAL A 124 -10.60 12.29 -29.32
CA VAL A 124 -11.70 11.32 -29.37
C VAL A 124 -11.17 9.92 -29.67
N TYR A 125 -10.24 9.77 -30.62
CA TYR A 125 -9.61 8.46 -30.92
C TYR A 125 -8.76 7.95 -29.76
N ASP A 126 -8.02 8.83 -29.09
CA ASP A 126 -7.22 8.47 -27.91
C ASP A 126 -8.13 8.03 -26.76
N ASN A 127 -9.26 8.70 -26.55
CA ASN A 127 -10.21 8.32 -25.52
C ASN A 127 -10.87 6.98 -25.83
N TYR A 128 -11.37 6.78 -27.05
CA TYR A 128 -11.99 5.52 -27.45
C TYR A 128 -11.00 4.37 -27.44
N SER A 129 -9.77 4.55 -27.92
CA SER A 129 -8.74 3.50 -27.88
C SER A 129 -8.39 3.10 -26.44
N LYS A 130 -8.29 4.06 -25.52
CA LYS A 130 -8.11 3.78 -24.08
C LYS A 130 -9.30 3.02 -23.49
N LEU A 131 -10.53 3.39 -23.84
CA LEU A 131 -11.73 2.73 -23.36
C LEU A 131 -11.80 1.28 -23.86
N ILE A 132 -11.51 1.06 -25.15
CA ILE A 132 -11.41 -0.27 -25.75
C ILE A 132 -10.33 -1.10 -25.05
N ALA A 133 -9.13 -0.56 -24.88
CA ALA A 133 -8.04 -1.24 -24.19
C ALA A 133 -8.39 -1.60 -22.74
N ALA A 134 -9.10 -0.72 -22.02
CA ALA A 134 -9.61 -1.01 -20.68
C ALA A 134 -10.63 -2.15 -20.69
N THR A 135 -11.59 -2.14 -21.65
CA THR A 135 -12.57 -3.22 -21.78
C THR A 135 -11.94 -4.56 -22.15
N ASP A 136 -10.90 -4.57 -23.00
CA ASP A 136 -10.14 -5.77 -23.32
C ASP A 136 -9.36 -6.28 -22.11
N THR A 137 -8.82 -5.38 -21.29
CA THR A 137 -8.16 -5.73 -20.03
C THR A 137 -9.15 -6.37 -19.06
N ILE A 138 -10.35 -5.80 -18.90
CA ILE A 138 -11.42 -6.39 -18.07
C ILE A 138 -11.81 -7.77 -18.60
N ARG A 139 -11.95 -7.92 -19.93
CA ARG A 139 -12.25 -9.22 -20.54
C ARG A 139 -11.16 -10.24 -20.23
N LYS A 140 -9.89 -9.89 -20.39
CA LYS A 140 -8.75 -10.76 -20.09
C LYS A 140 -8.67 -11.11 -18.61
N MET A 141 -8.92 -10.15 -17.71
CA MET A 141 -8.99 -10.40 -16.28
C MET A 141 -10.11 -11.39 -15.95
N ARG A 142 -11.30 -11.21 -16.55
CA ARG A 142 -12.43 -12.14 -16.37
C ARG A 142 -12.10 -13.54 -16.88
N THR A 143 -11.56 -13.69 -18.09
CA THR A 143 -11.19 -15.00 -18.64
C THR A 143 -10.05 -15.67 -17.90
N ASN A 144 -9.18 -14.90 -17.22
CA ASN A 144 -8.12 -15.46 -16.39
C ASN A 144 -8.59 -15.78 -14.97
N MET A 145 -9.68 -15.17 -14.50
CA MET A 145 -10.28 -15.41 -13.18
C MET A 145 -11.31 -16.55 -13.21
N ASP A 146 -12.04 -16.73 -14.32
CA ASP A 146 -12.92 -17.89 -14.56
C ASP A 146 -12.22 -19.25 -14.36
N PRO A 147 -10.96 -19.49 -14.82
CA PRO A 147 -10.24 -20.73 -14.61
C PRO A 147 -9.66 -20.92 -13.19
N LEU A 148 -9.83 -19.98 -12.26
CA LEU A 148 -9.57 -20.25 -10.83
C LEU A 148 -10.74 -20.98 -10.13
N ALA A 149 -11.93 -21.01 -10.74
CA ALA A 149 -13.01 -21.87 -10.27
C ALA A 149 -12.71 -23.39 -10.42
N PRO A 150 -12.16 -23.90 -11.54
CA PRO A 150 -11.82 -25.32 -11.66
C PRO A 150 -10.62 -25.75 -10.80
N THR A 151 -9.60 -24.92 -10.57
CA THR A 151 -8.46 -25.32 -9.72
C THR A 151 -8.82 -25.35 -8.23
N THR A 152 -9.71 -24.48 -7.77
CA THR A 152 -10.30 -24.58 -6.42
C THR A 152 -11.29 -25.73 -6.31
N SER A 153 -12.03 -26.03 -7.38
CA SER A 153 -12.94 -27.18 -7.47
C SER A 153 -12.22 -28.54 -7.49
N THR A 154 -10.98 -28.64 -7.99
CA THR A 154 -10.20 -29.89 -7.95
C THR A 154 -9.44 -30.08 -6.64
N LEU A 155 -9.07 -29.00 -5.94
CA LEU A 155 -8.39 -29.08 -4.64
C LEU A 155 -9.34 -29.50 -3.51
N SER A 156 -10.61 -29.08 -3.53
CA SER A 156 -11.56 -29.44 -2.47
C SER A 156 -11.79 -30.96 -2.37
N PRO A 157 -12.01 -31.72 -3.46
CA PRO A 157 -12.09 -33.19 -3.43
C PRO A 157 -10.78 -33.88 -3.06
N ALA A 158 -9.63 -33.33 -3.48
CA ALA A 158 -8.32 -33.89 -3.12
C ALA A 158 -8.05 -33.75 -1.62
N ILE A 159 -8.39 -32.59 -1.03
CA ILE A 159 -8.26 -32.34 0.41
C ILE A 159 -9.22 -33.21 1.21
N SER A 160 -10.47 -33.39 0.75
CA SER A 160 -11.41 -34.28 1.43
C SER A 160 -10.95 -35.74 1.40
N HIS A 161 -10.40 -36.20 0.27
CA HIS A 161 -9.85 -37.55 0.15
C HIS A 161 -8.64 -37.77 1.06
N ILE A 162 -7.74 -36.78 1.16
CA ILE A 162 -6.60 -36.83 2.09
C ILE A 162 -7.09 -36.87 3.55
N ALA A 163 -8.09 -36.05 3.89
CA ALA A 163 -8.67 -36.03 5.24
C ALA A 163 -9.33 -37.38 5.60
N GLU A 164 -10.02 -38.01 4.66
CA GLU A 164 -10.62 -39.33 4.85
C GLU A 164 -9.54 -40.41 5.06
N ILE A 165 -8.50 -40.45 4.22
CA ILE A 165 -7.37 -41.37 4.39
C ILE A 165 -6.67 -41.15 5.75
N ALA A 166 -6.45 -39.90 6.13
CA ALA A 166 -5.84 -39.56 7.40
C ALA A 166 -6.70 -40.00 8.60
N ALA A 167 -8.03 -39.86 8.50
CA ALA A 167 -8.96 -40.32 9.54
C ALA A 167 -8.96 -41.85 9.66
N VAL A 168 -8.94 -42.58 8.54
CA VAL A 168 -8.85 -44.04 8.52
C VAL A 168 -7.52 -44.51 9.11
N LEU A 169 -6.40 -43.89 8.72
CA LEU A 169 -5.08 -44.21 9.24
C LEU A 169 -4.97 -43.92 10.75
N SER A 170 -5.47 -42.77 11.19
CA SER A 170 -5.50 -42.42 12.62
C SER A 170 -6.34 -43.41 13.43
N LYS A 171 -7.45 -43.90 12.86
CA LYS A 171 -8.30 -44.90 13.50
C LYS A 171 -7.59 -46.26 13.57
N ASP A 172 -6.95 -46.73 12.50
CA ASP A 172 -6.17 -47.97 12.52
C ASP A 172 -4.99 -47.89 13.51
N MET A 173 -4.31 -46.73 13.60
CA MET A 173 -3.27 -46.51 14.61
C MET A 173 -3.82 -46.53 16.05
N GLN A 174 -5.02 -45.96 16.27
CA GLN A 174 -5.68 -45.97 17.58
C GLN A 174 -6.13 -47.38 17.97
N ASP A 175 -6.66 -48.15 17.02
CA ASP A 175 -7.10 -49.54 17.24
C ASP A 175 -5.91 -50.47 17.48
N ARG A 176 -4.74 -50.18 16.88
CA ARG A 176 -3.49 -50.93 17.10
C ARG A 176 -2.69 -50.51 18.33
N THR A 177 -3.07 -49.42 19.01
CA THR A 177 -2.45 -48.98 20.26
C THR A 177 -3.34 -49.35 21.45
N PRO A 178 -3.21 -50.55 22.03
CA PRO A 178 -3.91 -50.85 23.27
C PRO A 178 -3.29 -50.00 24.38
N SER A 179 -4.08 -49.06 24.92
CA SER A 179 -3.95 -48.48 26.26
C SER A 179 -2.55 -48.59 26.91
N ALA A 180 -1.66 -47.65 26.56
CA ALA A 180 -0.46 -47.36 27.36
C ALA A 180 -0.42 -45.85 27.66
N PRO A 181 -0.14 -45.43 28.90
CA PRO A 181 -0.09 -44.02 29.28
C PRO A 181 1.23 -43.44 28.78
N SER A 182 1.26 -43.00 27.53
CA SER A 182 2.38 -42.27 26.98
C SER A 182 1.87 -40.99 26.32
N ILE A 183 2.11 -39.89 27.03
CA ILE A 183 2.46 -38.56 26.49
C ILE A 183 1.66 -38.23 25.22
N THR A 184 0.36 -38.06 25.41
CA THR A 184 -0.49 -37.39 24.46
C THR A 184 -0.23 -35.89 24.59
N LEU A 185 0.48 -35.33 23.61
CA LEU A 185 0.27 -33.93 23.18
C LEU A 185 -1.20 -33.82 22.73
N VAL A 186 -2.10 -33.66 23.69
CA VAL A 186 -3.54 -33.52 23.45
C VAL A 186 -4.05 -32.35 24.28
N LYS A 187 -4.49 -31.34 23.53
CA LYS A 187 -5.59 -30.43 23.84
C LYS A 187 -5.46 -29.63 25.14
N GLU A 188 -5.28 -28.32 24.94
CA GLU A 188 -5.48 -27.16 25.82
C GLU A 188 -6.82 -27.08 26.61
N GLY A 189 -7.54 -28.19 26.83
CA GLY A 189 -8.82 -28.19 27.56
C GLY A 189 -8.78 -28.83 28.96
N GLY A 190 -7.71 -29.56 29.32
CA GLY A 190 -7.67 -30.41 30.53
C GLY A 190 -6.61 -30.08 31.58
N GLU A 191 -5.53 -29.39 31.20
CA GLU A 191 -4.35 -29.15 32.05
C GLU A 191 -4.66 -28.33 33.30
N GLY A 192 -5.55 -27.33 33.20
CA GLY A 192 -5.89 -26.46 34.33
C GLY A 192 -6.49 -27.22 35.53
N LYS A 193 -7.18 -28.35 35.30
CA LYS A 193 -7.79 -29.16 36.37
C LYS A 193 -6.79 -30.12 37.02
N GLN A 194 -5.78 -30.58 36.28
CA GLN A 194 -4.71 -31.43 36.82
C GLN A 194 -3.69 -30.59 37.60
N GLY A 195 -3.22 -29.47 37.03
CA GLY A 195 -2.33 -28.54 37.73
C GLY A 195 -2.96 -27.93 38.99
N ALA A 196 -4.27 -27.65 38.96
CA ALA A 196 -4.99 -27.21 40.17
C ALA A 196 -5.06 -28.31 41.25
N ARG A 197 -5.16 -29.59 40.87
CA ARG A 197 -5.15 -30.70 41.84
C ARG A 197 -3.77 -30.92 42.44
N GLU A 198 -2.73 -30.78 41.64
CA GLU A 198 -1.34 -30.92 42.09
C GLU A 198 -0.94 -29.79 43.04
N THR A 199 -1.32 -28.54 42.73
CA THR A 199 -1.10 -27.40 43.62
C THR A 199 -1.87 -27.55 44.94
N VAL A 200 -3.13 -27.99 44.91
CA VAL A 200 -3.90 -28.29 46.14
C VAL A 200 -3.25 -29.41 46.94
N ARG A 201 -2.78 -30.48 46.29
CA ARG A 201 -2.10 -31.59 46.96
C ARG A 201 -0.80 -31.13 47.62
N TRP A 202 -0.04 -30.27 46.96
CA TRP A 202 1.20 -29.69 47.46
C TRP A 202 0.99 -28.81 48.70
N VAL A 203 -0.05 -27.97 48.71
CA VAL A 203 -0.41 -27.13 49.87
C VAL A 203 -0.89 -27.97 51.05
N LEU A 204 -1.67 -29.02 50.82
CA LEU A 204 -2.13 -29.91 51.88
C LEU A 204 -0.99 -30.74 52.52
N ASP A 205 0.12 -30.95 51.81
CA ASP A 205 1.29 -31.67 52.30
C ASP A 205 2.32 -30.76 52.98
N ALA A 206 2.13 -29.44 52.92
CA ALA A 206 2.97 -28.44 53.58
C ALA A 206 3.23 -28.68 55.07
N PRO A 207 2.24 -29.00 55.94
CA PRO A 207 2.52 -29.19 57.38
C PRO A 207 3.37 -30.43 57.66
N ARG A 208 3.43 -31.42 56.75
CA ARG A 208 4.36 -32.56 56.89
C ARG A 208 5.77 -32.16 56.52
N ARG A 209 5.93 -31.42 55.42
CA ARG A 209 7.23 -30.93 54.95
C ARG A 209 7.86 -29.94 55.92
N LEU A 210 7.06 -29.04 56.49
CA LEU A 210 7.54 -28.12 57.52
C LEU A 210 8.00 -28.87 58.78
N ARG A 211 7.27 -29.90 59.24
CA ARG A 211 7.74 -30.75 60.35
C ARG A 211 9.06 -31.46 60.05
N GLU A 212 9.22 -31.98 58.84
CA GLU A 212 10.47 -32.65 58.44
C GLU A 212 11.65 -31.68 58.37
N LEU A 213 11.46 -30.46 57.86
CA LEU A 213 12.50 -29.44 57.81
C LEU A 213 12.89 -28.90 59.20
N VAL A 214 11.91 -28.81 60.09
CA VAL A 214 12.08 -28.45 61.51
C VAL A 214 12.83 -29.57 62.25
N ASP A 215 12.42 -30.84 62.07
CA ASP A 215 13.13 -31.99 62.66
C ASP A 215 14.59 -32.12 62.15
N GLU A 216 14.87 -31.66 60.93
CA GLU A 216 16.22 -31.61 60.34
C GLU A 216 17.04 -30.37 60.77
N GLY A 217 16.45 -29.43 61.53
CA GLY A 217 17.10 -28.20 61.99
C GLY A 217 17.37 -27.16 60.88
N LYS A 218 16.59 -27.20 59.78
CA LYS A 218 16.70 -26.29 58.63
C LYS A 218 15.60 -25.23 58.67
N GLU A 219 15.59 -24.44 59.73
CA GLU A 219 14.61 -23.36 59.98
C GLU A 219 14.54 -22.35 58.81
N GLU A 220 15.68 -21.97 58.23
CA GLU A 220 15.72 -21.04 57.09
C GLU A 220 15.06 -21.58 55.81
N GLU A 221 14.98 -22.90 55.65
CA GLU A 221 14.27 -23.52 54.52
C GLU A 221 12.79 -23.68 54.83
N ALA A 222 12.45 -23.98 56.08
CA ALA A 222 11.07 -24.03 56.58
C ALA A 222 10.37 -22.67 56.43
N ASP A 223 11.03 -21.56 56.80
CA ASP A 223 10.49 -20.21 56.64
C ASP A 223 10.22 -19.85 55.18
N LYS A 224 11.14 -20.21 54.27
CA LYS A 224 10.97 -19.97 52.82
C LYS A 224 9.82 -20.80 52.24
N GLU A 225 9.69 -22.06 52.65
CA GLU A 225 8.56 -22.89 52.23
C GLU A 225 7.23 -22.34 52.78
N TRP A 226 7.23 -21.85 54.02
CA TRP A 226 6.08 -21.21 54.63
C TRP A 226 5.67 -19.90 53.95
N GLU A 227 6.62 -19.05 53.55
CA GLU A 227 6.32 -17.83 52.78
C GLU A 227 5.60 -18.16 51.46
N VAL A 228 6.04 -19.22 50.76
CA VAL A 228 5.41 -19.64 49.50
C VAL A 228 4.02 -20.25 49.75
N VAL A 229 3.88 -21.10 50.78
CA VAL A 229 2.59 -21.74 51.11
C VAL A 229 1.58 -20.72 51.63
N SER A 230 1.99 -19.83 52.54
CA SER A 230 1.13 -18.77 53.10
C SER A 230 0.61 -17.83 52.01
N ALA A 231 1.45 -17.43 51.05
CA ALA A 231 1.02 -16.62 49.90
C ALA A 231 -0.03 -17.33 49.01
N VAL A 232 -0.01 -18.67 48.92
CA VAL A 232 -1.03 -19.46 48.22
C VAL A 232 -2.30 -19.61 49.07
N LEU A 233 -2.18 -19.84 50.38
CA LEU A 233 -3.30 -19.91 51.32
C LEU A 233 -4.06 -18.58 51.41
N GLU A 234 -3.37 -17.45 51.34
CA GLU A 234 -3.97 -16.11 51.29
C GLU A 234 -4.85 -15.91 50.05
N LYS A 235 -4.41 -16.41 48.90
CA LYS A 235 -5.19 -16.39 47.65
C LYS A 235 -6.41 -17.31 47.73
N TRP A 236 -6.40 -18.32 48.61
CA TRP A 236 -7.51 -19.25 48.83
C TRP A 236 -8.37 -18.90 50.06
N ARG A 237 -8.35 -17.63 50.48
CA ARG A 237 -9.15 -17.12 51.61
C ARG A 237 -10.64 -17.38 51.39
N GLY A 238 -11.25 -18.18 52.26
CA GLY A 238 -12.67 -18.52 52.23
C GLY A 238 -12.99 -19.95 51.80
N VAL A 239 -12.00 -20.72 51.33
CA VAL A 239 -12.14 -22.16 51.09
C VAL A 239 -12.11 -22.91 52.42
N LYS A 240 -13.00 -23.90 52.60
CA LYS A 240 -13.06 -24.73 53.82
C LYS A 240 -11.75 -25.52 53.99
N GLY A 241 -11.21 -25.60 55.21
CA GLY A 241 -9.99 -26.36 55.54
C GLY A 241 -8.67 -25.59 55.36
N VAL A 242 -8.62 -24.56 54.51
CA VAL A 242 -7.39 -23.76 54.27
C VAL A 242 -6.91 -23.03 55.54
N LYS A 243 -7.85 -22.55 56.37
CA LYS A 243 -7.51 -21.90 57.66
C LYS A 243 -6.92 -22.88 58.69
N GLU A 244 -7.38 -24.13 58.66
CA GLU A 244 -6.90 -25.18 59.58
C GLU A 244 -5.48 -25.59 59.23
N VAL A 245 -5.20 -25.81 57.93
CA VAL A 245 -3.84 -26.09 57.43
C VAL A 245 -2.89 -24.92 57.70
N GLY A 246 -3.35 -23.68 57.54
CA GLY A 246 -2.56 -22.50 57.89
C GLY A 246 -2.20 -22.43 59.39
N MET A 247 -3.18 -22.69 60.28
CA MET A 247 -2.94 -22.73 61.72
C MET A 247 -2.01 -23.88 62.12
N GLU A 248 -2.12 -25.05 61.49
CA GLU A 248 -1.20 -26.17 61.74
C GLU A 248 0.24 -25.83 61.34
N CYS A 249 0.44 -25.21 60.18
CA CYS A 249 1.77 -24.78 59.74
C CYS A 249 2.35 -23.67 60.63
N GLU A 250 1.54 -22.68 61.03
CA GLU A 250 1.95 -21.61 61.93
C GLU A 250 2.32 -22.15 63.32
N ALA A 251 1.57 -23.13 63.84
CA ALA A 251 1.89 -23.78 65.10
C ALA A 251 3.20 -24.59 65.05
N ILE A 252 3.57 -25.15 63.90
CA ILE A 252 4.84 -25.87 63.73
C ILE A 252 6.02 -24.91 63.83
N ILE A 253 5.92 -23.74 63.19
CA ILE A 253 6.98 -22.72 63.17
C ILE A 253 7.08 -22.00 64.53
N LEU A 254 5.96 -21.65 65.15
CA LEU A 254 5.95 -20.97 66.45
C LEU A 254 6.40 -21.84 67.63
N ASN A 255 6.24 -23.17 67.54
CA ASN A 255 6.69 -24.08 68.62
C ASN A 255 8.22 -24.25 68.68
N GLU A 256 8.97 -23.78 67.69
CA GLU A 256 10.45 -23.74 67.72
C GLU A 256 11.00 -22.43 68.30
N GLU A 257 10.24 -21.33 68.25
CA GLU A 257 10.69 -20.04 68.80
C GLU A 257 10.60 -19.94 70.34
N THR A 258 10.06 -20.95 71.04
CA THR A 258 9.91 -21.01 72.51
C THR A 258 10.66 -22.15 73.16
#